data_AF-A0A674A5U0-F1
#
_entry.id   AF-A0A674A5U0-F1
#
_cell.length_a   1.000
_cell.length_b   1.000
_cell.length_c   1.000
_cell.angle_alpha   90.00
_cell.angle_beta   90.00
_cell.angle_gamma   90.00
#
_symmetry.space_group_name_H-M   'P 1'
#
loop_
_entity.id
_entity.type
_entity.pdbx_description
1 polymer ?
#
loop_
_entity_poly.entity_id
_entity_poly.type
_entity_poly.pdbx_seq_one_letter_code
_entity_poly.pdbx_strand_id
1 'polypeptide(L)'
;METGVEPEDLGQDPEYAGRLEYHGDKKNGHNLRITDLREKDSATYKFRFITDQTGGRYYGDPGVTLSVTALQVKVTPTRSATSKTLTCSTTCTLTGSPTYIWYKNGQSLYWPTSQQYTFWTSETESYSCAVKGHEDLHSPAVCVQGQSCNRVTYTKRRICVLKESTVDISCTYLGYKSTTSTFWFRSVKSTPEGLTRDPGYAGRVKYTDKKTWRNEGSSILRISGLREEDSAEYRFTFKTNNFEWGHSFPGTTLSVTGNTTLYDTTVYH
;
A
#
# COMPACT_ATOMS: atom_id res chain seq x y z
N MET A 1 17.44 -16.82 34.85
CA MET A 1 16.49 -17.94 34.65
C MET A 1 15.11 -17.34 34.58
N GLU A 2 14.68 -16.97 33.38
CA GLU A 2 13.27 -16.66 33.12
C GLU A 2 12.58 -17.94 32.62
N THR A 3 11.31 -18.04 32.98
CA THR A 3 10.46 -19.23 32.98
C THR A 3 10.25 -19.86 31.61
N GLY A 4 10.75 -21.09 31.43
CA GLY A 4 10.03 -22.32 31.03
C GLY A 4 9.12 -22.39 29.80
N VAL A 5 8.87 -21.32 29.04
CA VAL A 5 8.04 -21.36 27.85
C VAL A 5 8.94 -21.58 26.63
N GLU A 6 8.72 -22.67 25.91
CA GLU A 6 9.40 -22.93 24.64
C GLU A 6 9.06 -21.80 23.64
N PRO A 7 10.07 -21.14 23.04
CA PRO A 7 9.81 -20.10 22.05
C PRO A 7 9.12 -20.69 20.83
N GLU A 8 8.08 -20.00 20.38
CA GLU A 8 7.27 -20.38 19.22
C GLU A 8 8.09 -20.29 17.92
N ASP A 9 7.92 -21.30 17.06
CA ASP A 9 8.52 -21.30 15.72
C ASP A 9 7.60 -20.54 14.75
N LEU A 10 8.12 -19.46 14.17
CA LEU A 10 7.42 -18.64 13.19
C LEU A 10 6.94 -19.44 11.97
N GLY A 11 7.62 -20.54 11.63
CA GLY A 11 7.20 -21.44 10.55
C GLY A 11 5.90 -22.20 10.85
N GLN A 12 5.53 -22.33 12.13
CA GLN A 12 4.30 -23.00 12.57
C GLN A 12 3.15 -22.01 12.80
N ASP A 13 3.43 -20.72 12.86
CA ASP A 13 2.41 -19.69 13.03
C ASP A 13 1.64 -19.46 11.70
N PRO A 14 0.32 -19.73 11.67
CA PRO A 14 -0.51 -19.50 10.50
C PRO A 14 -0.48 -18.05 9.97
N GLU A 15 -0.17 -17.06 10.82
CA GLU A 15 -0.06 -15.66 10.40
C GLU A 15 1.10 -15.39 9.44
N TYR A 16 2.13 -16.24 9.47
CA TYR A 16 3.32 -16.17 8.64
C TYR A 16 3.30 -17.14 7.46
N ALA A 17 2.26 -17.97 7.34
CA ALA A 17 2.10 -18.92 6.25
C ALA A 17 2.23 -18.25 4.87
N GLY A 18 3.16 -18.75 4.05
CA GLY A 18 3.44 -18.22 2.71
C GLY A 18 4.17 -16.87 2.67
N ARG A 19 4.59 -16.31 3.82
CA ARG A 19 5.27 -15.01 3.92
C ARG A 19 6.75 -15.12 4.27
N LEU A 20 7.18 -16.27 4.78
CA LEU A 20 8.56 -16.52 5.21
C LEU A 20 9.38 -17.17 4.13
N GLU A 21 10.61 -16.70 3.99
CA GLU A 21 11.66 -17.39 3.27
C GLU A 21 12.93 -17.43 4.09
N TYR A 22 13.51 -18.62 4.19
CA TYR A 22 14.74 -18.85 4.91
C TYR A 22 15.89 -19.06 3.93
N HIS A 23 16.91 -18.22 4.04
CA HIS A 23 18.11 -18.23 3.20
C HIS A 23 19.31 -18.56 4.10
N GLY A 24 19.62 -19.86 4.18
CA GLY A 24 20.79 -20.37 4.86
C GLY A 24 21.97 -20.58 3.89
N ASP A 25 23.17 -20.09 4.22
CA ASP A 25 24.39 -20.53 3.54
C ASP A 25 25.12 -21.63 4.35
N LYS A 26 25.94 -22.42 3.67
CA LYS A 26 26.67 -23.55 4.29
C LYS A 26 27.81 -23.09 5.23
N LYS A 27 28.01 -21.78 5.44
CA LYS A 27 29.18 -21.24 6.12
C LYS A 27 28.90 -20.50 7.41
N ASN A 28 27.76 -19.80 7.57
CA ASN A 28 27.21 -19.22 8.83
C ASN A 28 26.03 -18.22 8.60
N GLY A 29 25.64 -17.93 7.36
CA GLY A 29 24.58 -16.98 7.06
C GLY A 29 23.20 -17.59 7.30
N HIS A 30 22.45 -17.06 8.26
CA HIS A 30 21.07 -17.45 8.54
C HIS A 30 20.16 -16.23 8.36
N ASN A 31 19.63 -16.05 7.15
CA ASN A 31 18.80 -14.90 6.82
C ASN A 31 17.33 -15.30 6.75
N LEU A 32 16.48 -14.61 7.53
CA LEU A 32 15.03 -14.71 7.43
C LEU A 32 14.51 -13.53 6.61
N ARG A 33 13.78 -13.80 5.54
CA ARG A 33 13.03 -12.81 4.77
C ARG A 33 11.54 -12.95 5.07
N ILE A 34 10.93 -11.87 5.56
CA ILE A 34 9.48 -11.77 5.78
C ILE A 34 8.91 -10.85 4.71
N THR A 35 7.93 -11.34 3.97
CA THR A 35 7.24 -10.58 2.91
C THR A 35 5.86 -10.11 3.37
N ASP A 36 5.30 -9.12 2.66
CA ASP A 36 4.00 -8.51 3.00
C ASP A 36 3.94 -8.05 4.47
N LEU A 37 4.91 -7.24 4.91
CA LEU A 37 5.00 -6.75 6.29
C LEU A 37 3.76 -5.92 6.67
N ARG A 38 3.34 -6.11 7.91
CA ARG A 38 2.16 -5.54 8.58
C ARG A 38 2.61 -4.96 9.91
N GLU A 39 1.87 -3.98 10.41
CA GLU A 39 2.16 -3.35 11.70
C GLU A 39 2.26 -4.39 12.84
N LYS A 40 1.40 -5.43 12.80
CA LYS A 40 1.40 -6.53 13.77
C LYS A 40 2.64 -7.43 13.75
N ASP A 41 3.42 -7.42 12.67
CA ASP A 41 4.68 -8.18 12.64
C ASP A 41 5.82 -7.45 13.37
N SER A 42 5.57 -6.26 13.93
CA SER A 42 6.53 -5.55 14.75
C SER A 42 6.79 -6.33 16.04
N ALA A 43 7.98 -6.92 16.13
CA ALA A 43 8.37 -7.78 17.24
C ALA A 43 9.90 -7.90 17.31
N THR A 44 10.40 -8.53 18.37
CA THR A 44 11.80 -8.96 18.46
C THR A 44 11.91 -10.41 18.01
N TYR A 45 12.63 -10.61 16.91
CA TYR A 45 12.88 -11.90 16.30
C TYR A 45 14.19 -12.48 16.81
N LYS A 46 14.18 -13.75 17.19
CA LYS A 46 15.37 -14.46 17.66
C LYS A 46 15.68 -15.63 16.76
N PHE A 47 16.92 -15.70 16.31
CA PHE A 47 17.42 -16.91 15.68
C PHE A 47 17.75 -17.94 16.76
N ARG A 48 17.22 -19.16 16.61
CA ARG A 48 17.49 -20.31 17.48
C ARG A 48 18.19 -21.38 16.65
N PHE A 49 19.25 -21.96 17.20
CA PHE A 49 19.86 -23.17 16.66
C PHE A 49 19.92 -24.26 17.73
N ILE A 50 19.86 -25.50 17.26
CA ILE A 50 19.85 -26.71 18.08
C ILE A 50 21.05 -27.53 17.66
N THR A 51 21.86 -27.95 18.63
CA THR A 51 22.99 -28.86 18.40
C THR A 51 22.60 -30.29 18.79
N ASP A 52 23.43 -31.25 18.38
CA ASP A 52 23.30 -32.66 18.72
C ASP A 52 23.64 -32.97 20.19
N GLN A 53 24.22 -32.02 20.91
CA GLN A 53 24.57 -32.17 22.31
C GLN A 53 23.34 -32.04 23.22
N THR A 54 23.31 -32.85 24.27
CA THR A 54 22.23 -32.83 25.28
C THR A 54 22.11 -31.43 25.90
N GLY A 55 20.97 -30.77 25.69
CA GLY A 55 20.73 -29.40 26.17
C GLY A 55 21.28 -28.28 25.27
N GLY A 56 21.84 -28.60 24.10
CA GLY A 56 22.39 -27.65 23.15
C GLY A 56 21.34 -26.84 22.39
N ARG A 57 20.64 -25.95 23.08
CA ARG A 57 19.62 -25.06 22.52
C ARG A 57 20.03 -23.62 22.82
N TYR A 58 20.33 -22.87 21.76
CA TYR A 58 20.83 -21.50 21.89
C TYR A 58 19.97 -20.57 21.05
N TYR A 59 19.69 -19.40 21.59
CA TYR A 59 19.07 -18.30 20.86
C TYR A 59 19.90 -17.04 21.06
N GLY A 60 19.89 -16.16 20.06
CA GLY A 60 20.56 -14.87 20.18
C GLY A 60 19.80 -13.90 21.09
N ASP A 61 20.50 -13.27 22.03
CA ASP A 61 20.00 -12.15 22.85
C ASP A 61 20.74 -10.85 22.47
N PRO A 62 20.03 -9.70 22.36
CA PRO A 62 18.60 -9.51 22.61
C PRO A 62 17.68 -9.97 21.45
N GLY A 63 18.25 -10.40 20.31
CA GLY A 63 17.52 -10.63 19.06
C GLY A 63 17.52 -9.41 18.15
N VAL A 64 16.75 -9.45 17.08
CA VAL A 64 16.59 -8.37 16.10
C VAL A 64 15.19 -7.78 16.23
N THR A 65 15.09 -6.50 16.59
CA THR A 65 13.81 -5.80 16.69
C THR A 65 13.40 -5.23 15.34
N LEU A 66 12.26 -5.70 14.82
CA LEU A 66 11.61 -5.17 13.63
C LEU A 66 10.52 -4.19 14.05
N SER A 67 10.50 -3.01 13.44
CA SER A 67 9.44 -2.02 13.60
C SER A 67 8.84 -1.70 12.24
N VAL A 68 7.56 -2.02 12.06
CA VAL A 68 6.82 -1.78 10.81
C VAL A 68 5.94 -0.55 11.00
N THR A 69 6.19 0.50 10.22
CA THR A 69 5.52 1.80 10.38
C THR A 69 5.15 2.37 9.02
N ALA A 70 4.16 3.28 8.99
CA ALA A 70 3.69 3.92 7.78
C ALA A 70 4.16 5.39 7.70
N LEU A 71 4.25 5.91 6.47
CA LEU A 71 4.47 7.34 6.24
C LEU A 71 3.21 8.14 6.58
N GLN A 72 3.40 9.30 7.20
CA GLN A 72 2.35 10.26 7.53
C GLN A 72 2.81 11.69 7.22
N VAL A 73 1.92 12.53 6.72
CA VAL A 73 2.21 13.96 6.54
C VAL A 73 1.83 14.71 7.81
N LYS A 74 2.81 15.38 8.41
CA LYS A 74 2.58 16.36 9.49
C LYS A 74 2.52 17.76 8.91
N VAL A 75 1.54 18.56 9.32
CA VAL A 75 1.31 19.93 8.83
C VAL A 75 1.59 20.94 9.93
N THR A 76 2.52 21.87 9.69
CA THR A 76 2.94 22.90 10.66
C THR A 76 2.90 24.30 10.03
N PRO A 77 2.36 25.32 10.71
CA PRO A 77 1.55 25.23 11.92
C PRO A 77 0.21 24.53 11.65
N THR A 78 -0.46 24.03 12.68
CA THR A 78 -1.79 23.41 12.55
C THR A 78 -2.88 24.45 12.25
N ARG A 79 -2.78 25.65 12.84
CA ARG A 79 -3.71 26.77 12.65
C ARG A 79 -3.55 27.43 11.28
N SER A 80 -4.59 28.12 10.80
CA SER A 80 -4.55 28.89 9.55
C SER A 80 -3.33 29.80 9.49
N ALA A 81 -2.57 29.68 8.40
CA ALA A 81 -1.34 30.43 8.16
C ALA A 81 -1.13 30.60 6.66
N THR A 82 -0.47 31.70 6.28
CA THR A 82 -0.18 32.03 4.88
C THR A 82 0.81 31.04 4.26
N SER A 83 1.75 30.53 5.06
CA SER A 83 2.66 29.46 4.68
C SER A 83 2.53 28.27 5.62
N LYS A 84 2.75 27.07 5.08
CA LYS A 84 2.78 25.82 5.83
C LYS A 84 4.01 25.03 5.45
N THR A 85 4.52 24.27 6.40
CA THR A 85 5.56 23.27 6.21
C THR A 85 4.95 21.89 6.43
N LEU A 86 5.08 21.04 5.43
CA LEU A 86 4.76 19.63 5.49
C LEU A 86 6.00 18.85 5.85
N THR A 87 5.87 17.86 6.72
CA THR A 87 6.93 16.91 7.04
C THR A 87 6.45 15.50 6.75
N CYS A 88 7.16 14.79 5.87
CA CYS A 88 6.93 13.36 5.65
C CYS A 88 7.55 12.59 6.83
N SER A 89 6.70 12.16 7.76
CA SER A 89 7.11 11.57 9.03
C SER A 89 6.92 10.05 8.99
N THR A 90 7.91 9.35 9.52
CA THR A 90 7.82 7.95 9.96
C THR A 90 8.49 7.85 11.32
N THR A 91 8.13 6.84 12.12
CA THR A 91 8.82 6.49 13.36
C THR A 91 9.99 5.53 13.12
N CYS A 92 10.17 5.03 11.88
CA CYS A 92 11.31 4.21 11.49
C CYS A 92 12.51 5.08 11.07
N THR A 93 13.71 4.66 11.47
CA THR A 93 14.95 5.25 10.99
C THR A 93 15.29 4.66 9.62
N LEU A 94 14.95 5.39 8.56
CA LEU A 94 15.27 4.98 7.19
C LEU A 94 16.79 5.03 6.96
N THR A 95 17.36 3.91 6.51
CA THR A 95 18.80 3.78 6.21
C THR A 95 19.15 4.37 4.85
N GLY A 96 20.31 5.04 4.77
CA GLY A 96 20.75 5.73 3.55
C GLY A 96 19.91 6.99 3.31
N SER A 97 20.54 8.16 3.17
CA SER A 97 19.87 9.47 3.07
C SER A 97 18.67 9.43 2.10
N PRO A 98 17.43 9.30 2.61
CA PRO A 98 16.31 8.94 1.75
C PRO A 98 15.88 10.15 0.94
N THR A 99 15.53 9.90 -0.32
CA THR A 99 14.91 10.90 -1.18
C THR A 99 13.40 10.78 -1.08
N TYR A 100 12.71 11.89 -0.83
CA TYR A 100 11.25 11.91 -0.72
C TYR A 100 10.60 12.37 -2.02
N ILE A 101 9.37 11.94 -2.25
CA ILE A 101 8.52 12.39 -3.35
C ILE A 101 7.24 12.95 -2.75
N TRP A 102 6.89 14.17 -3.11
CA TRP A 102 5.65 14.80 -2.69
C TRP A 102 4.59 14.69 -3.79
N TYR A 103 3.35 14.52 -3.37
CA TYR A 103 2.20 14.51 -4.26
C TYR A 103 1.24 15.60 -3.83
N LYS A 104 0.85 16.44 -4.78
CA LYS A 104 -0.14 17.49 -4.61
C LYS A 104 -1.39 17.11 -5.39
N ASN A 105 -2.52 16.99 -4.71
CA ASN A 105 -3.79 16.60 -5.33
C ASN A 105 -3.70 15.31 -6.19
N GLY A 106 -2.90 14.36 -5.72
CA GLY A 106 -2.63 13.10 -6.41
C GLY A 106 -1.65 13.16 -7.59
N GLN A 107 -1.11 14.35 -7.89
CA GLN A 107 -0.08 14.54 -8.92
C GLN A 107 1.30 14.56 -8.26
N SER A 108 2.24 13.79 -8.80
CA SER A 108 3.63 13.80 -8.30
C SER A 108 4.29 15.15 -8.61
N LEU A 109 5.03 15.65 -7.63
CA LEU A 109 5.88 16.82 -7.75
C LEU A 109 7.32 16.36 -8.03
N TYR A 110 7.95 16.94 -9.05
CA TYR A 110 9.37 16.68 -9.34
C TYR A 110 10.30 17.28 -8.26
N TRP A 111 9.88 18.40 -7.65
CA TRP A 111 10.52 19.03 -6.49
C TRP A 111 9.46 19.53 -5.50
N PRO A 112 9.75 19.54 -4.19
CA PRO A 112 11.04 19.19 -3.58
C PRO A 112 11.22 17.69 -3.37
N THR A 113 12.46 17.28 -3.08
CA THR A 113 12.81 15.90 -2.72
C THR A 113 13.21 15.72 -1.26
N SER A 114 13.16 16.80 -0.48
CA SER A 114 13.45 16.81 0.96
C SER A 114 12.28 16.24 1.77
N GLN A 115 12.60 15.76 2.98
CA GLN A 115 11.61 15.31 3.95
C GLN A 115 10.60 16.40 4.33
N GLN A 116 11.00 17.67 4.23
CA GLN A 116 10.16 18.82 4.48
C GLN A 116 9.85 19.57 3.19
N TYR A 117 8.64 20.10 3.09
CA TYR A 117 8.20 20.95 1.98
C TYR A 117 7.43 22.16 2.52
N THR A 118 7.94 23.37 2.24
CA THR A 118 7.27 24.63 2.59
C THR A 118 6.64 25.26 1.35
N PHE A 119 5.40 25.71 1.49
CA PHE A 119 4.61 26.27 0.40
C PHE A 119 3.63 27.34 0.91
N TRP A 120 3.17 28.20 -0.01
CA TRP A 120 2.09 29.16 0.23
C TRP A 120 0.75 28.45 0.11
N THR A 121 -0.13 28.62 1.10
CA THR A 121 -1.35 27.82 1.22
C THR A 121 -2.39 28.15 0.16
N SER A 122 -3.13 27.13 -0.25
CA SER A 122 -4.43 27.29 -0.90
C SER A 122 -5.43 26.32 -0.26
N GLU A 123 -6.70 26.74 -0.20
CA GLU A 123 -7.74 26.04 0.58
C GLU A 123 -8.10 24.66 0.04
N THR A 124 -7.73 24.35 -1.21
CA THR A 124 -8.28 23.20 -1.94
C THR A 124 -7.32 22.00 -2.04
N GLU A 125 -6.10 22.17 -1.54
CA GLU A 125 -5.01 21.24 -1.79
C GLU A 125 -4.89 20.15 -0.74
N SER A 126 -4.66 18.93 -1.21
CA SER A 126 -4.17 17.84 -0.38
C SER A 126 -2.75 17.46 -0.76
N TYR A 127 -2.03 16.96 0.25
CA TYR A 127 -0.67 16.50 0.09
C TYR A 127 -0.47 15.10 0.66
N SER A 128 0.37 14.32 -0.01
CA SER A 128 0.87 13.04 0.46
C SER A 128 2.35 12.92 0.08
N CYS A 129 3.05 11.97 0.68
CA CYS A 129 4.47 11.76 0.43
C CYS A 129 4.82 10.28 0.32
N ALA A 130 5.89 9.97 -0.38
CA ALA A 130 6.51 8.65 -0.44
C ALA A 130 8.03 8.77 -0.36
N VAL A 131 8.70 7.64 -0.17
CA VAL A 131 10.15 7.52 -0.34
C VAL A 131 10.42 7.00 -1.75
N LYS A 132 11.41 7.59 -2.44
CA LYS A 132 11.79 7.19 -3.80
C LYS A 132 12.23 5.72 -3.82
N GLY A 133 11.71 4.95 -4.78
CA GLY A 133 11.87 3.50 -4.87
C GLY A 133 10.88 2.68 -4.04
N HIS A 134 10.05 3.35 -3.23
CA HIS A 134 8.98 2.76 -2.41
C HIS A 134 7.68 3.57 -2.56
N GLU A 135 7.39 4.03 -3.78
CA GLU A 135 6.26 4.89 -4.09
C GLU A 135 4.91 4.22 -3.76
N ASP A 136 4.83 2.89 -3.83
CA ASP A 136 3.65 2.12 -3.47
C ASP A 136 3.29 2.21 -1.98
N LEU A 137 4.28 2.54 -1.13
CA LEU A 137 4.17 2.72 0.33
C LEU A 137 4.00 4.20 0.73
N HIS A 138 3.23 4.97 -0.03
CA HIS A 138 3.01 6.39 0.25
C HIS A 138 2.05 6.63 1.43
N SER A 139 2.14 7.84 2.00
CA SER A 139 1.24 8.30 3.05
C SER A 139 -0.19 8.53 2.53
N PRO A 140 -1.20 8.48 3.40
CA PRO A 140 -2.51 9.06 3.10
C PRO A 140 -2.41 10.54 2.72
N ALA A 141 -3.36 11.02 1.93
CA ALA A 141 -3.45 12.44 1.57
C ALA A 141 -4.12 13.26 2.69
N VAL A 142 -3.49 14.36 3.08
CA VAL A 142 -3.98 15.26 4.14
C VAL A 142 -4.38 16.61 3.57
N CYS A 143 -5.49 17.16 4.08
CA CYS A 143 -5.89 18.54 3.78
C CYS A 143 -5.02 19.51 4.58
N VAL A 144 -4.52 20.56 3.95
CA VAL A 144 -3.60 21.52 4.60
C VAL A 144 -4.30 22.70 5.26
N GLN A 145 -5.57 22.91 4.92
CA GLN A 145 -6.39 24.02 5.40
C GLN A 145 -7.79 23.52 5.77
N GLY A 146 -7.95 23.07 7.02
CA GLY A 146 -9.22 22.53 7.52
C GLY A 146 -9.49 21.09 7.05
N GLN A 147 -10.76 20.75 6.89
CA GLN A 147 -11.21 19.38 6.56
C GLN A 147 -11.65 19.19 5.11
N SER A 148 -11.80 20.28 4.34
CA SER A 148 -12.26 20.21 2.94
C SER A 148 -11.08 20.37 1.99
N CYS A 149 -10.80 19.33 1.21
CA CYS A 149 -9.81 19.37 0.13
C CYS A 149 -10.15 18.29 -0.89
N ASN A 150 -9.51 18.35 -2.06
CA ASN A 150 -9.57 17.24 -3.00
C ASN A 150 -8.73 16.09 -2.45
N ARG A 151 -9.28 14.88 -2.28
CA ARG A 151 -8.52 13.67 -1.91
C ARG A 151 -9.25 12.39 -2.30
N VAL A 152 -8.46 11.33 -2.51
CA VAL A 152 -8.94 9.95 -2.68
C VAL A 152 -8.33 9.08 -1.60
N THR A 153 -9.12 8.18 -1.01
CA THR A 153 -8.68 7.22 0.00
C THR A 153 -9.17 5.83 -0.39
N TYR A 154 -8.25 4.94 -0.73
CA TYR A 154 -8.56 3.55 -1.08
C TYR A 154 -8.82 2.73 0.18
N THR A 155 -9.84 1.86 0.14
CA THR A 155 -10.17 0.99 1.28
C THR A 155 -9.10 -0.09 1.48
N LYS A 156 -8.59 -0.66 0.38
CA LYS A 156 -7.50 -1.65 0.39
C LYS A 156 -6.45 -1.27 -0.64
N ARG A 157 -5.18 -1.42 -0.27
CA ARG A 157 -4.03 -1.12 -1.12
C ARG A 157 -3.55 -2.32 -1.93
N ARG A 158 -3.71 -3.51 -1.37
CA ARG A 158 -3.36 -4.78 -2.00
C ARG A 158 -4.53 -5.75 -1.81
N ILE A 159 -4.88 -6.45 -2.89
CA ILE A 159 -5.92 -7.46 -2.90
C ILE A 159 -5.38 -8.67 -3.66
N CYS A 160 -5.47 -9.85 -3.05
CA CYS A 160 -5.17 -11.13 -3.69
C CYS A 160 -6.47 -11.93 -3.78
N VAL A 161 -6.82 -12.41 -4.97
CA VAL A 161 -8.08 -13.11 -5.26
C VAL A 161 -7.86 -14.20 -6.30
N LEU A 162 -8.77 -15.18 -6.34
CA LEU A 162 -8.67 -16.31 -7.25
C LEU A 162 -9.19 -15.98 -8.66
N LYS A 163 -8.63 -16.64 -9.67
CA LYS A 163 -9.16 -16.63 -11.03
C LYS A 163 -10.63 -17.06 -11.07
N GLU A 164 -11.38 -16.52 -12.03
CA GLU A 164 -12.82 -16.66 -12.25
C GLU A 164 -13.72 -16.11 -11.12
N SER A 165 -13.16 -15.49 -10.09
CA SER A 165 -13.93 -14.87 -9.01
C SER A 165 -14.38 -13.43 -9.35
N THR A 166 -15.04 -12.78 -8.38
CA THR A 166 -15.45 -11.38 -8.44
C THR A 166 -14.76 -10.61 -7.32
N VAL A 167 -14.28 -9.39 -7.64
CA VAL A 167 -13.68 -8.47 -6.66
C VAL A 167 -14.40 -7.14 -6.67
N ASP A 168 -14.53 -6.55 -5.48
CA ASP A 168 -14.93 -5.16 -5.28
C ASP A 168 -13.70 -4.35 -4.83
N ILE A 169 -13.30 -3.39 -5.67
CA ILE A 169 -12.24 -2.42 -5.38
C ILE A 169 -12.93 -1.10 -5.04
N SER A 170 -12.69 -0.59 -3.84
CA SER A 170 -13.39 0.60 -3.34
C SER A 170 -12.45 1.71 -2.88
N CYS A 171 -12.90 2.95 -3.08
CA CYS A 171 -12.31 4.13 -2.47
C CYS A 171 -13.40 5.10 -2.01
N THR A 172 -13.06 6.01 -1.12
CA THR A 172 -13.81 7.23 -0.88
C THR A 172 -13.09 8.40 -1.53
N TYR A 173 -13.85 9.37 -2.01
CA TYR A 173 -13.30 10.62 -2.52
C TYR A 173 -14.01 11.80 -1.87
N LEU A 174 -13.25 12.87 -1.69
CA LEU A 174 -13.71 14.17 -1.24
C LEU A 174 -13.21 15.17 -2.28
N GLY A 175 -14.12 15.92 -2.86
CA GLY A 175 -13.87 17.03 -3.75
C GLY A 175 -14.22 18.33 -3.02
N TYR A 176 -13.37 19.34 -3.18
CA TYR A 176 -13.68 20.68 -2.64
C TYR A 176 -14.90 21.29 -3.35
N LYS A 177 -15.15 20.90 -4.61
CA LYS A 177 -16.34 21.28 -5.41
C LYS A 177 -17.12 20.05 -5.85
N SER A 178 -18.34 20.28 -6.34
CA SER A 178 -19.19 19.24 -6.93
C SER A 178 -18.48 18.50 -8.06
N THR A 179 -18.51 17.18 -7.96
CA THR A 179 -17.89 16.29 -8.93
C THR A 179 -18.76 16.14 -10.17
N THR A 180 -18.16 16.34 -11.34
CA THR A 180 -18.84 16.23 -12.65
C THR A 180 -18.70 14.83 -13.25
N SER A 181 -17.57 14.16 -13.01
CA SER A 181 -17.33 12.80 -13.50
C SER A 181 -16.37 12.04 -12.61
N THR A 182 -16.52 10.72 -12.61
CA THR A 182 -15.65 9.77 -11.89
C THR A 182 -15.46 8.53 -12.76
N PHE A 183 -14.29 7.92 -12.68
CA PHE A 183 -14.05 6.61 -13.30
C PHE A 183 -12.84 5.91 -12.70
N TRP A 184 -12.77 4.60 -12.95
CA TRP A 184 -11.64 3.75 -12.64
C TRP A 184 -10.85 3.44 -13.91
N PHE A 185 -9.52 3.33 -13.78
CA PHE A 185 -8.62 3.00 -14.89
C PHE A 185 -7.46 2.14 -14.39
N ARG A 186 -6.83 1.42 -15.32
CA ARG A 186 -5.63 0.62 -15.06
C ARG A 186 -4.38 1.50 -15.21
N SER A 187 -3.44 1.44 -14.27
CA SER A 187 -2.22 2.27 -14.29
C SER A 187 -1.24 1.95 -15.43
N VAL A 188 -1.44 0.85 -16.17
CA VAL A 188 -0.56 0.48 -17.29
C VAL A 188 -0.68 1.41 -18.50
N LYS A 189 -1.75 2.21 -18.58
CA LYS A 189 -1.97 3.17 -19.67
C LYS A 189 -1.40 4.54 -19.28
N SER A 190 -0.65 5.15 -20.19
CA SER A 190 -0.11 6.52 -20.02
C SER A 190 -1.19 7.58 -19.93
N THR A 191 -2.35 7.34 -20.54
CA THR A 191 -3.53 8.19 -20.46
C THR A 191 -4.63 7.47 -19.67
N PRO A 192 -5.18 8.11 -18.61
CA PRO A 192 -6.28 7.52 -17.86
C PRO A 192 -7.52 7.34 -18.74
N GLU A 193 -7.90 6.08 -18.97
CA GLU A 193 -9.11 5.73 -19.70
C GLU A 193 -9.99 4.82 -18.84
N GLY A 194 -11.28 5.14 -18.77
CA GLY A 194 -12.25 4.37 -17.98
C GLY A 194 -12.34 2.92 -18.41
N LEU A 195 -12.32 1.99 -17.44
CA LEU A 195 -12.39 0.54 -17.69
C LEU A 195 -13.61 0.12 -18.52
N THR A 196 -14.71 0.87 -18.47
CA THR A 196 -15.90 0.59 -19.29
C THR A 196 -15.68 0.77 -20.79
N ARG A 197 -14.61 1.45 -21.21
CA ARG A 197 -14.21 1.62 -22.62
C ARG A 197 -13.21 0.56 -23.07
N ASP A 198 -12.63 -0.18 -22.13
CA ASP A 198 -11.63 -1.19 -22.43
C ASP A 198 -12.33 -2.49 -22.87
N PRO A 199 -12.10 -2.98 -24.10
CA PRO A 199 -12.74 -4.20 -24.60
C PRO A 199 -12.47 -5.43 -23.73
N GLY A 200 -11.32 -5.48 -23.04
CA GLY A 200 -10.98 -6.58 -22.14
C GLY A 200 -11.94 -6.71 -20.95
N TYR A 201 -12.63 -5.62 -20.60
CA TYR A 201 -13.56 -5.56 -19.47
C TYR A 201 -15.03 -5.45 -19.88
N ALA A 202 -15.32 -5.55 -21.18
CA ALA A 202 -16.68 -5.49 -21.69
C ALA A 202 -17.58 -6.54 -21.00
N GLY A 203 -18.69 -6.09 -20.42
CA GLY A 203 -19.62 -6.96 -19.69
C GLY A 203 -19.15 -7.45 -18.31
N ARG A 204 -17.90 -7.18 -17.91
CA ARG A 204 -17.31 -7.65 -16.64
C ARG A 204 -17.26 -6.59 -15.54
N VAL A 205 -17.33 -5.31 -15.91
CA VAL A 205 -17.20 -4.17 -14.99
C VAL A 205 -18.55 -3.54 -14.66
N LYS A 206 -18.76 -3.29 -13.37
CA LYS A 206 -19.89 -2.52 -12.85
C LYS A 206 -19.40 -1.47 -11.85
N TYR A 207 -19.94 -0.25 -11.96
CA TYR A 207 -19.75 0.77 -10.93
C TYR A 207 -20.95 0.81 -10.00
N THR A 208 -20.70 0.58 -8.73
CA THR A 208 -21.68 0.70 -7.63
C THR A 208 -21.48 2.09 -7.00
N ASP A 209 -22.56 2.88 -6.93
CA ASP A 209 -22.61 4.31 -6.56
C ASP A 209 -22.19 5.36 -7.61
N LYS A 210 -22.98 5.47 -8.68
CA LYS A 210 -22.90 6.59 -9.67
C LYS A 210 -23.70 7.83 -9.23
N LYS A 211 -23.48 8.37 -8.03
CA LYS A 211 -24.09 9.66 -7.66
C LYS A 211 -23.20 10.82 -8.12
N THR A 212 -23.39 11.26 -9.35
CA THR A 212 -22.86 12.55 -9.84
C THR A 212 -23.51 13.71 -9.06
N TRP A 213 -22.82 14.85 -8.94
CA TRP A 213 -23.28 16.04 -8.20
C TRP A 213 -23.14 16.04 -6.68
N ARG A 214 -22.26 15.19 -6.13
CA ARG A 214 -21.81 15.29 -4.73
C ARG A 214 -20.36 15.78 -4.65
N ASN A 215 -20.04 16.46 -3.57
CA ASN A 215 -18.69 16.84 -3.18
C ASN A 215 -17.95 15.69 -2.46
N GLU A 216 -18.63 14.60 -2.09
CA GLU A 216 -18.01 13.40 -1.52
C GLU A 216 -18.79 12.14 -1.86
N GLY A 217 -18.13 10.99 -1.83
CA GLY A 217 -18.78 9.71 -2.07
C GLY A 217 -17.88 8.50 -1.94
N SER A 218 -18.52 7.34 -1.84
CA SER A 218 -17.87 6.05 -2.09
C SER A 218 -17.95 5.72 -3.57
N SER A 219 -16.90 5.09 -4.10
CA SER A 219 -16.84 4.57 -5.45
C SER A 219 -16.36 3.13 -5.39
N ILE A 220 -17.16 2.22 -5.96
CA ILE A 220 -16.87 0.80 -5.96
C ILE A 220 -16.81 0.30 -7.41
N LEU A 221 -15.64 -0.19 -7.81
CA LEU A 221 -15.39 -0.95 -9.02
C LEU A 221 -15.58 -2.44 -8.73
N ARG A 222 -16.60 -3.04 -9.33
CA ARG A 222 -16.77 -4.50 -9.36
C ARG A 222 -16.25 -5.07 -10.66
N ILE A 223 -15.36 -6.06 -10.59
CA ILE A 223 -14.87 -6.84 -11.74
C ILE A 223 -15.26 -8.30 -11.52
N SER A 224 -15.95 -8.91 -12.49
CA SER A 224 -16.37 -10.32 -12.44
C SER A 224 -15.62 -11.16 -13.48
N GLY A 225 -15.49 -12.46 -13.22
CA GLY A 225 -14.77 -13.37 -14.11
C GLY A 225 -13.32 -12.92 -14.24
N LEU A 226 -12.64 -12.81 -13.09
CA LEU A 226 -11.26 -12.35 -13.02
C LEU A 226 -10.31 -13.28 -13.74
N ARG A 227 -9.37 -12.70 -14.47
CA ARG A 227 -8.34 -13.42 -15.21
C ARG A 227 -6.96 -13.05 -14.69
N GLU A 228 -5.95 -13.86 -14.98
CA GLU A 228 -4.59 -13.57 -14.52
C GLU A 228 -4.08 -12.23 -15.09
N GLU A 229 -4.45 -11.90 -16.33
CA GLU A 229 -4.16 -10.62 -16.95
C GLU A 229 -4.93 -9.42 -16.37
N ASP A 230 -5.89 -9.66 -15.48
CA ASP A 230 -6.53 -8.61 -14.68
C ASP A 230 -5.64 -8.15 -13.51
N SER A 231 -4.53 -8.85 -13.23
CA SER A 231 -3.55 -8.42 -12.25
C SER A 231 -2.90 -7.11 -12.68
N ALA A 232 -3.15 -6.05 -11.93
CA ALA A 232 -2.65 -4.70 -12.22
C ALA A 232 -2.93 -3.77 -11.04
N GLU A 233 -2.41 -2.55 -11.12
CA GLU A 233 -2.85 -1.46 -10.27
C GLU A 233 -4.07 -0.72 -10.86
N TYR A 234 -5.11 -0.59 -10.06
CA TYR A 234 -6.36 0.09 -10.37
C TYR A 234 -6.41 1.43 -9.64
N ARG A 235 -6.58 2.49 -10.41
CA ARG A 235 -6.63 3.87 -9.90
C ARG A 235 -8.01 4.47 -10.16
N PHE A 236 -8.42 5.35 -9.25
CA PHE A 236 -9.62 6.14 -9.34
C PHE A 236 -9.26 7.61 -9.58
N THR A 237 -10.03 8.27 -10.45
CA THR A 237 -9.96 9.72 -10.61
C THR A 237 -11.36 10.33 -10.63
N PHE A 238 -11.43 11.58 -10.21
CA PHE A 238 -12.63 12.40 -10.29
C PHE A 238 -12.28 13.77 -10.87
N LYS A 239 -13.27 14.36 -11.56
CA LYS A 239 -13.16 15.70 -12.12
C LYS A 239 -14.23 16.61 -11.52
N THR A 240 -13.87 17.87 -11.40
CA THR A 240 -14.78 19.00 -11.19
C THR A 240 -14.66 19.94 -12.40
N ASN A 241 -15.42 21.02 -12.45
CA ASN A 241 -15.34 21.98 -13.56
C ASN A 241 -13.92 22.51 -13.83
N ASN A 242 -13.08 22.66 -12.80
CA ASN A 242 -11.78 23.32 -12.91
C ASN A 242 -10.62 22.47 -12.33
N PHE A 243 -10.85 21.19 -12.04
CA PHE A 243 -9.86 20.35 -11.37
C PHE A 243 -10.05 18.88 -11.75
N GLU A 244 -8.95 18.17 -11.92
CA GLU A 244 -8.90 16.73 -12.09
C GLU A 244 -7.92 16.14 -11.09
N TRP A 245 -8.35 15.08 -10.39
CA TRP A 245 -7.49 14.37 -9.46
C TRP A 245 -6.33 13.71 -10.21
N GLY A 246 -5.11 13.97 -9.72
CA GLY A 246 -3.88 13.47 -10.32
C GLY A 246 -3.84 11.94 -10.32
N HIS A 247 -3.31 11.40 -11.40
CA HIS A 247 -3.22 9.96 -11.61
C HIS A 247 -1.88 9.39 -11.16
N SER A 248 -0.96 10.19 -10.59
CA SER A 248 0.33 9.69 -10.08
C SER A 248 0.22 9.05 -8.70
N PHE A 249 -0.88 9.30 -7.98
CA PHE A 249 -1.17 8.71 -6.68
C PHE A 249 -1.44 7.20 -6.84
N PRO A 250 -0.63 6.33 -6.23
CA PRO A 250 -0.79 4.89 -6.36
C PRO A 250 -2.18 4.42 -5.90
N GLY A 251 -2.67 3.35 -6.50
CA GLY A 251 -4.03 2.84 -6.38
C GLY A 251 -4.11 1.54 -5.59
N THR A 252 -5.07 0.69 -5.94
CA THR A 252 -5.16 -0.66 -5.39
C THR A 252 -4.47 -1.64 -6.34
N THR A 253 -3.45 -2.34 -5.84
CA THR A 253 -2.82 -3.45 -6.57
C THR A 253 -3.66 -4.72 -6.40
N LEU A 254 -4.16 -5.24 -7.52
CA LEU A 254 -4.85 -6.51 -7.61
C LEU A 254 -3.88 -7.59 -8.11
N SER A 255 -3.81 -8.71 -7.39
CA SER A 255 -3.15 -9.93 -7.83
C SER A 255 -4.20 -11.02 -7.99
N VAL A 256 -4.29 -11.60 -9.18
CA VAL A 256 -5.19 -12.71 -9.49
C VAL A 256 -4.34 -13.98 -9.60
N THR A 257 -4.59 -14.95 -8.72
CA THR A 257 -3.87 -16.22 -8.72
C THR A 257 -4.73 -17.32 -9.36
N GLY A 258 -4.13 -18.06 -10.29
CA GLY A 258 -4.68 -19.31 -10.79
C GLY A 258 -4.60 -20.39 -9.72
N ASN A 259 -5.55 -21.33 -9.72
CA ASN A 259 -5.40 -22.55 -8.95
C ASN A 259 -4.26 -23.34 -9.59
N THR A 260 -3.05 -23.25 -9.04
CA THR A 260 -2.01 -24.21 -9.37
C THR A 260 -2.47 -25.53 -8.75
N THR A 261 -3.14 -26.37 -9.53
CA THR A 261 -3.15 -27.81 -9.21
C THR A 261 -1.68 -28.22 -9.22
N LEU A 262 -1.08 -28.30 -8.04
CA LEU A 262 0.10 -29.11 -7.83
C LEU A 262 -0.34 -30.52 -8.26
N TYR A 263 0.07 -30.94 -9.44
CA TYR A 263 0.11 -32.35 -9.73
C TYR A 263 1.07 -32.92 -8.70
N ASP A 264 0.51 -33.55 -7.68
CA ASP A 264 1.21 -34.45 -6.79
C ASP A 264 1.77 -35.57 -7.68
N THR A 265 2.97 -35.38 -8.22
CA THR A 265 3.76 -36.48 -8.77
C THR A 265 4.38 -37.24 -7.61
N THR A 266 3.52 -37.88 -6.82
CA THR A 266 3.87 -39.13 -6.15
C THR A 266 3.57 -40.26 -7.15
N VAL A 267 4.57 -40.60 -7.95
CA VAL A 267 4.64 -41.93 -8.56
C VAL A 267 6.03 -42.51 -8.28
N TYR A 268 5.99 -43.66 -7.62
CA TYR A 268 7.04 -44.54 -7.13
C TYR A 268 8.17 -44.84 -8.13
N HIS A 269 9.41 -44.90 -7.61
CA HIS A 269 10.16 -46.15 -7.50
C HIS A 269 11.16 -46.09 -6.35
#